data_AF-A0A0F9D460-F1
#
_entry.id   AF-A0A0F9D460-F1
#
_cell.length_a   1.000
_cell.length_b   1.000
_cell.length_c   1.000
_cell.angle_alpha   90.00
_cell.angle_beta   90.00
_cell.angle_gamma   90.00
#
_symmetry.space_group_name_H-M   'P 1'
#
loop_
_entity.id
_entity.type
_entity.pdbx_description
1 polymer ?
#
loop_
_entity_poly.entity_id
_entity_poly.type
_entity_poly.pdbx_seq_one_letter_code
_entity_poly.pdbx_strand_id
1 'polypeptide(L)'
;FYSRKNKLLENIKILEEKWDYTKEAEFLGEVIIIEELLGNSTGAKSYRQKQIDIAVKGLDYIKDQYVKESKKAAISEDYSKALELYKESQLISKNLKIYLEKQESVAPKEDIISEIKEPSILKGDLAIVYSCINYLLTKYLDEIGIKYYSNPQINDNIENQIHGLILNEKDILPEDIDPSIRDKIKAIQIIYIDNISNENILRLIETFQNQNLMLMIVGVKWPKNIESLTFDIPVDDNIKFQQNIKIIHHELFARLVGLKETYEVAFKEIIDLYNISELNILQKSNESSTIKLHGTEELLQDLKVRGLVKEKLEEYFYV
;
A
#
# COMPACT_ATOMS: atom_id res chain seq x y z
N PHE A 1 -14.70 -27.07 32.34
CA PHE A 1 -13.59 -26.47 31.59
C PHE A 1 -12.58 -27.50 31.08
N TYR A 2 -11.89 -28.26 31.96
CA TYR A 2 -10.90 -29.28 31.55
C TYR A 2 -11.42 -30.34 30.55
N SER A 3 -12.64 -30.86 30.76
CA SER A 3 -13.27 -31.81 29.82
C SER A 3 -13.51 -31.22 28.41
N ARG A 4 -13.84 -29.94 28.30
CA ARG A 4 -14.07 -29.27 27.01
C ARG A 4 -12.76 -28.92 26.29
N LYS A 5 -11.72 -28.50 27.03
CA LYS A 5 -10.36 -28.31 26.50
C LYS A 5 -9.83 -29.58 25.85
N ASN A 6 -10.01 -30.73 26.50
CA ASN A 6 -9.55 -32.02 25.96
C ASN A 6 -10.33 -32.40 24.69
N LYS A 7 -11.64 -32.14 24.65
CA LYS A 7 -12.47 -32.35 23.45
C LYS A 7 -12.06 -31.46 22.28
N LEU A 8 -11.64 -30.21 22.55
CA LEU A 8 -11.15 -29.28 21.54
C LEU A 8 -9.82 -29.74 20.93
N LEU A 9 -8.90 -30.24 21.76
CA LEU A 9 -7.63 -30.81 21.32
C LEU A 9 -7.81 -32.10 20.53
N GLU A 10 -8.79 -32.92 20.89
CA GLU A 10 -9.15 -34.13 20.16
C GLU A 10 -9.73 -33.81 18.78
N ASN A 11 -10.59 -32.80 18.68
CA ASN A 11 -11.13 -32.32 17.40
C ASN A 11 -10.03 -31.74 16.50
N ILE A 12 -9.08 -30.98 17.06
CA ILE A 12 -7.89 -30.49 16.30
C ILE A 12 -7.13 -31.67 15.70
N LYS A 13 -6.83 -32.69 16.52
CA LYS A 13 -6.07 -33.86 16.06
C LYS A 13 -6.80 -34.65 14.96
N ILE A 14 -8.12 -34.80 15.07
CA ILE A 14 -8.94 -35.49 14.04
C ILE A 14 -8.99 -34.66 12.76
N LEU A 15 -9.07 -33.34 12.86
CA LEU A 15 -9.03 -32.43 11.72
C LEU A 15 -7.67 -32.47 11.02
N GLU A 16 -6.56 -32.53 11.77
CA GLU A 16 -5.22 -32.67 11.21
C GLU A 16 -5.03 -34.01 10.47
N GLU A 17 -5.69 -35.08 10.91
CA GLU A 17 -5.49 -36.42 10.35
C GLU A 17 -6.46 -36.80 9.23
N LYS A 18 -7.72 -36.33 9.26
CA LYS A 18 -8.80 -36.92 8.43
C LYS A 18 -9.70 -35.95 7.68
N TRP A 19 -9.55 -34.63 7.85
CA TRP A 19 -10.36 -33.61 7.16
C TRP A 19 -11.88 -33.91 7.20
N ASP A 20 -12.43 -34.01 8.41
CA ASP A 20 -13.87 -34.22 8.63
C ASP A 20 -14.58 -32.89 8.93
N TYR A 21 -15.36 -32.39 7.97
CA TYR A 21 -16.12 -31.14 8.07
C TYR A 21 -17.13 -31.11 9.22
N THR A 22 -17.62 -32.28 9.67
CA THR A 22 -18.51 -32.38 10.84
C THR A 22 -17.75 -32.05 12.12
N LYS A 23 -16.50 -32.49 12.20
CA LYS A 23 -15.60 -32.20 13.34
C LYS A 23 -15.14 -30.75 13.36
N GLU A 24 -15.08 -30.12 12.19
CA GLU A 24 -14.76 -28.69 12.04
C GLU A 24 -15.89 -27.81 12.58
N ALA A 25 -17.13 -28.15 12.26
CA ALA A 25 -18.31 -27.49 12.84
C ALA A 25 -18.43 -27.72 14.35
N GLU A 26 -18.13 -28.94 14.85
CA GLU A 26 -18.09 -29.22 16.29
C GLU A 26 -16.96 -28.45 17.01
N PHE A 27 -15.81 -28.28 16.35
CA PHE A 27 -14.69 -27.48 16.86
C PHE A 27 -15.10 -25.99 17.01
N LEU A 28 -15.66 -25.41 15.96
CA LEU A 28 -16.19 -24.03 15.98
C LEU A 28 -17.27 -23.84 17.05
N GLY A 29 -18.19 -24.80 17.18
CA GLY A 29 -19.23 -24.77 18.21
C GLY A 29 -18.68 -24.79 19.64
N GLU A 30 -17.65 -25.60 19.92
CA GLU A 30 -17.03 -25.62 21.26
C GLU A 30 -16.21 -24.37 21.56
N VAL A 31 -15.60 -23.73 20.55
CA VAL A 31 -14.93 -22.42 20.71
C VAL A 31 -15.93 -21.36 21.15
N ILE A 32 -17.09 -21.27 20.47
CA ILE A 32 -18.14 -20.28 20.78
C ILE A 32 -18.70 -20.46 22.20
N ILE A 33 -18.97 -21.71 22.63
CA ILE A 33 -19.52 -21.97 23.97
C ILE A 33 -18.50 -21.63 25.07
N ILE A 34 -17.21 -21.85 24.81
CA ILE A 34 -16.15 -21.48 25.76
C ILE A 34 -16.01 -19.94 25.83
N GLU A 35 -16.18 -19.23 24.72
CA GLU A 35 -16.23 -17.76 24.68
C GLU A 35 -17.38 -17.19 25.53
N GLU A 36 -18.60 -17.75 25.42
CA GLU A 36 -19.74 -17.34 26.25
C GLU A 36 -19.51 -17.58 27.75
N LEU A 37 -18.89 -18.71 28.12
CA LEU A 37 -18.60 -19.04 29.52
C LEU A 37 -17.50 -18.16 30.13
N LEU A 38 -16.55 -17.67 29.32
CA LEU A 38 -15.42 -16.86 29.78
C LEU A 38 -15.66 -15.34 29.68
N GLY A 39 -16.61 -14.90 28.85
CA GLY A 39 -17.06 -13.50 28.77
C GLY A 39 -17.55 -12.92 30.10
N ASN A 40 -17.81 -13.77 31.09
CA ASN A 40 -18.20 -13.39 32.46
C ASN A 40 -17.02 -13.28 33.46
N SER A 41 -15.75 -13.33 33.03
CA SER A 41 -14.60 -13.22 33.95
C SER A 41 -13.56 -12.18 33.50
N THR A 42 -13.20 -11.28 34.42
CA THR A 42 -12.52 -9.98 34.19
C THR A 42 -10.99 -10.04 33.98
N GLY A 43 -10.41 -11.22 33.71
CA GLY A 43 -8.94 -11.41 33.70
C GLY A 43 -8.27 -11.73 32.36
N ALA A 44 -9.00 -11.80 31.23
CA ALA A 44 -8.56 -12.58 30.06
C ALA A 44 -8.16 -11.79 28.78
N LYS A 45 -7.61 -10.56 28.87
CA LYS A 45 -7.30 -9.77 27.65
C LYS A 45 -6.26 -10.44 26.71
N SER A 46 -5.13 -10.95 27.21
CA SER A 46 -4.09 -11.54 26.33
C SER A 46 -4.43 -12.96 25.82
N TYR A 47 -5.27 -13.69 26.54
CA TYR A 47 -5.74 -15.01 26.14
C TYR A 47 -6.84 -14.91 25.08
N ARG A 48 -7.75 -13.93 25.23
CA ARG A 48 -8.81 -13.62 24.26
C ARG A 48 -8.23 -13.21 22.90
N GLN A 49 -7.19 -12.37 22.88
CA GLN A 49 -6.53 -11.98 21.63
C GLN A 49 -5.92 -13.19 20.91
N LYS A 50 -5.21 -14.07 21.62
CA LYS A 50 -4.64 -15.29 21.03
C LYS A 50 -5.69 -16.22 20.43
N GLN A 51 -6.89 -16.28 21.02
CA GLN A 51 -7.98 -17.11 20.49
C GLN A 51 -8.64 -16.46 19.27
N ILE A 52 -8.80 -15.13 19.26
CA ILE A 52 -9.22 -14.37 18.09
C ILE A 52 -8.23 -14.60 16.94
N ASP A 53 -6.92 -14.51 17.20
CA ASP A 53 -5.89 -14.72 16.19
C ASP A 53 -5.95 -16.15 15.60
N ILE A 54 -6.27 -17.16 16.43
CA ILE A 54 -6.45 -18.55 15.96
C ILE A 54 -7.72 -18.67 15.10
N ALA A 55 -8.84 -18.07 15.51
CA ALA A 55 -10.09 -18.10 14.76
C ALA A 55 -9.96 -17.38 13.40
N VAL A 56 -9.29 -16.23 13.37
CA VAL A 56 -8.98 -15.49 12.14
C VAL A 56 -8.15 -16.35 11.18
N LYS A 57 -7.09 -16.99 11.69
CA LYS A 57 -6.27 -17.91 10.88
C LYS A 57 -7.06 -19.11 10.35
N GLY A 58 -7.98 -19.65 11.14
CA GLY A 58 -8.88 -20.73 10.71
C GLY A 58 -9.81 -20.29 9.58
N LEU A 59 -10.40 -19.10 9.68
CA LEU A 59 -11.29 -18.54 8.66
C LEU A 59 -10.53 -18.21 7.37
N ASP A 60 -9.31 -17.67 7.47
CA ASP A 60 -8.44 -17.47 6.31
C ASP A 60 -8.06 -18.78 5.63
N TYR A 61 -7.76 -19.82 6.41
CA TYR A 61 -7.48 -21.15 5.87
C TYR A 61 -8.69 -21.72 5.11
N ILE A 62 -9.90 -21.60 5.65
CA ILE A 62 -11.13 -22.08 5.01
C ILE A 62 -11.41 -21.29 3.72
N LYS A 63 -11.24 -19.96 3.75
CA LYS A 63 -11.32 -19.09 2.55
C LYS A 63 -10.40 -19.60 1.44
N ASP A 64 -9.15 -19.91 1.78
CA ASP A 64 -8.16 -20.40 0.82
C ASP A 64 -8.53 -21.79 0.25
N GLN A 65 -9.15 -22.67 1.06
CA GLN A 65 -9.67 -23.95 0.55
C GLN A 65 -10.81 -23.74 -0.46
N TYR A 66 -11.76 -22.84 -0.18
CA TYR A 66 -12.84 -22.53 -1.13
C TYR A 66 -12.31 -21.99 -2.46
N VAL A 67 -11.29 -21.12 -2.42
CA VAL A 67 -10.62 -20.63 -3.64
C VAL A 67 -9.93 -21.76 -4.40
N LYS A 68 -9.25 -22.67 -3.68
CA LYS A 68 -8.55 -23.81 -4.29
C LYS A 68 -9.53 -24.78 -4.96
N GLU A 69 -10.63 -25.12 -4.31
CA GLU A 69 -11.65 -26.01 -4.87
C GLU A 69 -12.44 -25.34 -6.00
N SER A 70 -12.68 -24.03 -5.92
CA SER A 70 -13.25 -23.25 -7.03
C SER A 70 -12.38 -23.35 -8.28
N LYS A 71 -11.05 -23.20 -8.14
CA LYS A 71 -10.10 -23.35 -9.26
C LYS A 71 -10.11 -24.77 -9.84
N LYS A 72 -10.17 -25.81 -9.01
CA LYS A 72 -10.27 -27.20 -9.47
C LYS A 72 -11.56 -27.45 -10.25
N ALA A 73 -12.69 -26.93 -9.77
CA ALA A 73 -13.97 -27.02 -10.45
C ALA A 73 -13.93 -26.32 -11.82
N ALA A 74 -13.32 -25.13 -11.89
CA ALA A 74 -13.15 -24.41 -13.16
C ALA A 74 -12.26 -25.16 -14.16
N ILE A 75 -11.17 -25.78 -13.70
CA ILE A 75 -10.30 -26.65 -14.53
C ILE A 75 -11.07 -27.87 -15.05
N SER A 76 -12.04 -28.36 -14.27
CA SER A 76 -12.91 -29.47 -14.66
C SER A 76 -14.15 -29.02 -15.47
N GLU A 77 -14.16 -27.76 -15.92
CA GLU A 77 -15.24 -27.11 -16.67
C GLU A 77 -16.60 -27.05 -15.94
N ASP A 78 -16.62 -27.30 -14.62
CA ASP A 78 -17.81 -27.13 -13.77
C ASP A 78 -17.88 -25.69 -13.24
N TYR A 79 -18.21 -24.76 -14.15
CA TYR A 79 -18.22 -23.32 -13.87
C TYR A 79 -19.30 -22.89 -12.86
N SER A 80 -20.41 -23.63 -12.78
CA SER A 80 -21.47 -23.35 -11.80
C SER A 80 -20.95 -23.58 -10.38
N LYS A 81 -20.31 -24.73 -10.15
CA LYS A 81 -19.69 -25.05 -8.87
C LYS A 81 -18.50 -24.14 -8.56
N ALA A 82 -17.69 -23.80 -9.57
CA ALA A 82 -16.58 -22.87 -9.40
C ALA A 82 -17.06 -21.50 -8.90
N LEU A 83 -18.13 -20.96 -9.49
CA LEU A 83 -18.72 -19.68 -9.12
C LEU A 83 -19.33 -19.71 -7.71
N GLU A 84 -20.01 -20.80 -7.35
CA GLU A 84 -20.58 -20.99 -6.01
C GLU A 84 -19.49 -20.98 -4.93
N LEU A 85 -18.46 -21.81 -5.09
CA LEU A 85 -17.33 -21.90 -4.17
C LEU A 85 -16.57 -20.57 -4.05
N TYR A 86 -16.46 -19.83 -5.17
CA TYR A 86 -15.84 -18.51 -5.13
C TYR A 86 -16.68 -17.51 -4.32
N LYS A 87 -18.01 -17.49 -4.50
CA LYS A 87 -18.92 -16.63 -3.72
C LYS A 87 -18.85 -16.92 -2.22
N GLU A 88 -18.76 -18.20 -1.83
CA GLU A 88 -18.57 -18.58 -0.44
C GLU A 88 -17.26 -18.03 0.14
N SER A 89 -16.15 -18.09 -0.62
CA SER A 89 -14.87 -17.47 -0.19
C SER A 89 -15.01 -15.94 0.02
N GLN A 90 -15.76 -15.26 -0.85
CA GLN A 90 -15.99 -13.82 -0.74
C GLN A 90 -16.86 -13.47 0.47
N LEU A 91 -17.85 -14.31 0.78
CA LEU A 91 -18.71 -14.13 1.95
C LEU A 91 -17.91 -14.27 3.26
N ILE A 92 -17.02 -15.26 3.34
CA ILE A 92 -16.11 -15.44 4.48
C ILE A 92 -15.22 -14.20 4.65
N SER A 93 -14.61 -13.71 3.57
CA SER A 93 -13.75 -12.52 3.59
C SER A 93 -14.51 -11.27 4.09
N LYS A 94 -15.73 -11.05 3.58
CA LYS A 94 -16.59 -9.95 4.01
C LYS A 94 -16.96 -10.03 5.50
N ASN A 95 -17.30 -11.22 5.99
CA ASN A 95 -17.69 -11.41 7.38
C ASN A 95 -16.48 -11.25 8.32
N LEU A 96 -15.31 -11.73 7.92
CA LEU A 96 -14.06 -11.55 8.67
C LEU A 96 -13.72 -10.06 8.82
N LYS A 97 -13.87 -9.29 7.74
CA LYS A 97 -13.67 -7.84 7.75
C LYS A 97 -14.61 -7.13 8.74
N ILE A 98 -15.92 -7.42 8.66
CA ILE A 98 -16.92 -6.84 9.58
C ILE A 98 -16.60 -7.20 11.04
N TYR A 99 -16.12 -8.41 11.29
CA TYR A 99 -15.74 -8.86 12.63
C TYR A 99 -14.53 -8.09 13.18
N LEU A 100 -13.47 -7.93 12.37
CA LEU A 100 -12.27 -7.19 12.75
C LEU A 100 -12.56 -5.70 12.99
N GLU A 101 -13.34 -5.07 12.12
CA GLU A 101 -13.77 -3.67 12.29
C GLU A 101 -14.57 -3.46 13.59
N LYS A 102 -15.39 -4.45 13.99
CA LYS A 102 -16.11 -4.39 15.27
C LYS A 102 -15.18 -4.53 16.48
N GLN A 103 -14.11 -5.32 16.39
CA GLN A 103 -13.15 -5.44 17.49
C GLN A 103 -12.36 -4.15 17.73
N GLU A 104 -11.98 -3.45 16.65
CA GLU A 104 -11.31 -2.15 16.75
C GLU A 104 -12.19 -1.07 17.41
N SER A 105 -13.51 -1.13 17.21
CA SER A 105 -14.48 -0.18 17.78
C SER A 105 -14.76 -0.36 19.28
N VAL A 106 -14.37 -1.50 19.88
CA VAL A 106 -14.65 -1.85 21.29
C VAL A 106 -13.40 -1.70 22.19
N ALA A 107 -12.23 -1.40 21.61
CA ALA A 107 -11.03 -1.12 22.37
C ALA A 107 -11.18 0.22 23.14
N PRO A 108 -11.01 0.26 24.47
CA PRO A 108 -10.95 1.53 25.20
C PRO A 108 -9.75 2.33 24.71
N LYS A 109 -9.95 3.62 24.42
CA LYS A 109 -8.85 4.58 24.27
C LYS A 109 -8.17 4.73 25.63
N GLU A 110 -7.15 3.91 25.90
CA GLU A 110 -6.23 4.15 27.00
C GLU A 110 -5.28 5.27 26.56
N ASP A 111 -5.27 6.36 27.34
CA ASP A 111 -4.24 7.40 27.30
C ASP A 111 -2.89 6.75 27.61
N ILE A 112 -2.18 6.34 26.57
CA ILE A 112 -0.80 5.90 26.66
C ILE A 112 0.05 7.02 26.06
N ILE A 113 0.68 7.77 26.95
CA ILE A 113 1.97 8.41 26.67
C ILE A 113 2.93 7.26 26.34
N SER A 114 3.09 6.95 25.05
CA SER A 114 4.13 6.05 24.57
C SER A 114 4.96 6.80 23.55
N GLU A 115 6.22 7.02 23.94
CA GLU A 115 7.42 6.97 23.11
C GLU A 115 7.19 7.18 21.62
N ILE A 116 7.73 8.31 21.13
CA ILE A 116 8.02 8.56 19.72
C ILE A 116 8.75 7.32 19.18
N LYS A 117 8.01 6.46 18.48
CA LYS A 117 8.60 5.46 17.59
C LYS A 117 8.93 6.18 16.30
N GLU A 118 10.22 6.40 16.09
CA GLU A 118 10.78 6.76 14.79
C GLU A 118 10.25 5.78 13.73
N PRO A 119 9.68 6.25 12.62
CA PRO A 119 9.37 5.38 11.50
C PRO A 119 10.67 5.09 10.76
N SER A 120 11.18 3.86 10.91
CA SER A 120 12.19 3.30 10.03
C SER A 120 11.60 3.10 8.62
N ILE A 121 11.97 3.93 7.66
CA ILE A 121 11.62 3.83 6.23
C ILE A 121 12.77 3.05 5.57
N LEU A 122 12.69 1.88 4.94
CA LEU A 122 11.63 1.06 4.36
C LEU A 122 11.54 -0.30 5.07
N LYS A 123 10.54 -0.52 5.93
CA LYS A 123 10.10 -1.88 6.29
C LYS A 123 8.59 -1.96 6.20
N GLY A 124 8.11 -2.92 5.41
CA GLY A 124 6.69 -3.26 5.31
C GLY A 124 6.02 -2.86 4.00
N ASP A 125 4.74 -3.21 3.97
CA ASP A 125 3.65 -2.97 3.03
C ASP A 125 3.85 -1.86 1.98
N LEU A 126 4.26 -0.67 2.44
CA LEU A 126 4.40 0.52 1.60
C LEU A 126 5.51 0.39 0.53
N ALA A 127 6.61 -0.29 0.86
CA ALA A 127 7.71 -0.52 -0.08
C ALA A 127 7.28 -1.39 -1.28
N ILE A 128 6.41 -2.37 -1.03
CA ILE A 128 5.88 -3.26 -2.06
C ILE A 128 5.00 -2.47 -3.02
N VAL A 129 4.13 -1.63 -2.48
CA VAL A 129 3.22 -0.77 -3.26
C VAL A 129 4.02 0.18 -4.15
N TYR A 130 5.05 0.82 -3.60
CA TYR A 130 5.89 1.74 -4.37
C TYR A 130 6.64 1.02 -5.49
N SER A 131 7.12 -0.20 -5.22
CA SER A 131 7.74 -1.04 -6.25
C SER A 131 6.77 -1.35 -7.38
N CYS A 132 5.53 -1.75 -7.07
CA CYS A 132 4.50 -2.05 -8.07
C CYS A 132 4.11 -0.81 -8.88
N ILE A 133 3.87 0.31 -8.22
CA ILE A 133 3.55 1.59 -8.88
C ILE A 133 4.70 1.99 -9.80
N ASN A 134 5.94 1.97 -9.30
CA ASN A 134 7.10 2.36 -10.07
C ASN A 134 7.29 1.48 -11.30
N TYR A 135 7.19 0.16 -11.16
CA TYR A 135 7.28 -0.75 -12.30
C TYR A 135 6.22 -0.45 -13.37
N LEU A 136 4.97 -0.26 -12.94
CA LEU A 136 3.86 0.05 -13.82
C LEU A 136 4.08 1.37 -14.58
N LEU A 137 4.50 2.42 -13.86
CA LEU A 137 4.76 3.73 -14.43
C LEU A 137 5.94 3.71 -15.39
N THR A 138 7.05 3.05 -15.04
CA THR A 138 8.18 2.94 -15.96
C THR A 138 7.77 2.28 -17.26
N LYS A 139 7.06 1.15 -17.17
CA LYS A 139 6.59 0.43 -18.36
C LYS A 139 5.67 1.29 -19.24
N TYR A 140 4.68 1.95 -18.64
CA TYR A 140 3.75 2.80 -19.37
C TYR A 140 4.45 4.00 -20.03
N LEU A 141 5.29 4.71 -19.26
CA LEU A 141 5.95 5.91 -19.72
C LEU A 141 6.94 5.58 -20.85
N ASP A 142 7.66 4.46 -20.75
CA ASP A 142 8.53 3.98 -21.82
C ASP A 142 7.74 3.71 -23.13
N GLU A 143 6.54 3.14 -23.04
CA GLU A 143 5.68 2.89 -24.21
C GLU A 143 5.26 4.17 -24.93
N ILE A 144 5.15 5.29 -24.21
CA ILE A 144 4.85 6.60 -24.79
C ILE A 144 6.11 7.49 -24.99
N GLY A 145 7.31 6.92 -24.82
CA GLY A 145 8.59 7.57 -25.09
C GLY A 145 9.08 8.53 -24.00
N ILE A 146 8.52 8.44 -22.79
CA ILE A 146 8.90 9.24 -21.62
C ILE A 146 9.73 8.38 -20.67
N LYS A 147 10.93 8.83 -20.31
CA LYS A 147 11.74 8.12 -19.31
C LYS A 147 11.28 8.44 -17.90
N TYR A 148 10.94 7.39 -17.14
CA TYR A 148 10.69 7.46 -15.70
C TYR A 148 11.79 6.75 -14.92
N TYR A 149 12.55 7.51 -14.14
CA TYR A 149 13.61 6.95 -13.30
C TYR A 149 12.99 6.52 -11.97
N SER A 150 12.78 5.22 -11.82
CA SER A 150 12.19 4.65 -10.61
C SER A 150 13.22 4.57 -9.49
N ASN A 151 12.91 5.17 -8.35
CA ASN A 151 13.68 5.07 -7.11
C ASN A 151 15.19 5.40 -7.22
N PRO A 152 15.59 6.51 -7.87
CA PRO A 152 16.99 6.85 -8.03
C PRO A 152 17.62 7.21 -6.68
N GLN A 153 18.83 6.71 -6.45
CA GLN A 153 19.59 6.99 -5.24
C GLN A 153 20.36 8.29 -5.41
N ILE A 154 19.83 9.39 -4.85
CA ILE A 154 20.47 10.71 -4.96
C ILE A 154 21.68 10.81 -4.01
N ASN A 155 21.57 10.27 -2.80
CA ASN A 155 22.63 10.23 -1.81
C ASN A 155 22.55 8.92 -0.99
N ASP A 156 23.53 8.71 -0.10
CA ASP A 156 23.56 7.54 0.78
C ASP A 156 22.53 7.62 1.94
N ASN A 157 21.85 8.75 2.11
CA ASN A 157 20.83 8.90 3.14
C ASN A 157 19.50 8.33 2.65
N ILE A 158 19.17 7.14 3.15
CA ILE A 158 17.93 6.42 2.84
C ILE A 158 16.68 7.28 3.15
N GLU A 159 16.77 8.22 4.10
CA GLU A 159 15.65 9.11 4.45
C GLU A 159 15.31 10.13 3.36
N ASN A 160 16.25 10.42 2.45
CA ASN A 160 16.08 11.39 1.37
C ASN A 160 15.81 10.71 0.02
N GLN A 161 15.22 9.51 0.04
CA GLN A 161 14.97 8.76 -1.17
C GLN A 161 13.77 9.32 -1.93
N ILE A 162 13.98 9.63 -3.21
CA ILE A 162 12.89 10.02 -4.11
C ILE A 162 12.30 8.77 -4.76
N HIS A 163 10.98 8.71 -4.88
CA HIS A 163 10.30 7.52 -5.38
C HIS A 163 10.28 7.46 -6.92
N GLY A 164 10.24 8.61 -7.58
CA GLY A 164 10.28 8.72 -9.03
C GLY A 164 10.78 10.07 -9.52
N LEU A 165 11.32 10.08 -10.75
CA LEU A 165 11.74 11.28 -11.45
C LEU A 165 11.38 11.20 -12.94
N ILE A 166 10.93 12.33 -13.50
CA ILE A 166 10.71 12.50 -14.93
C ILE A 166 11.47 13.77 -15.38
N LEU A 167 12.25 13.69 -16.45
CA LEU A 167 13.05 14.81 -16.96
C LEU A 167 12.36 15.55 -18.10
N ASN A 168 12.23 16.87 -18.00
CA ASN A 168 11.77 17.80 -19.04
C ASN A 168 10.36 17.52 -19.64
N GLU A 169 9.52 16.73 -18.99
CA GLU A 169 8.16 16.46 -19.47
C GLU A 169 7.16 17.47 -18.92
N LYS A 170 7.06 18.60 -19.60
CA LYS A 170 6.14 19.68 -19.20
C LYS A 170 4.67 19.28 -19.34
N ASP A 171 4.34 18.29 -20.16
CA ASP A 171 2.95 17.90 -20.44
C ASP A 171 2.28 17.15 -19.28
N ILE A 172 3.08 16.59 -18.37
CA ILE A 172 2.61 15.92 -17.14
C ILE A 172 2.33 16.93 -16.02
N LEU A 173 2.70 18.20 -16.19
CA LEU A 173 2.47 19.24 -15.20
C LEU A 173 0.99 19.64 -15.14
N PRO A 174 0.44 19.85 -13.93
CA PRO A 174 -0.88 20.43 -13.74
C PRO A 174 -1.13 21.69 -14.57
N GLU A 175 -2.32 21.80 -15.14
CA GLU A 175 -2.73 22.92 -15.99
C GLU A 175 -2.77 24.26 -15.25
N ASP A 176 -2.89 24.23 -13.92
CA ASP A 176 -2.98 25.40 -13.05
C ASP A 176 -1.61 26.00 -12.67
N ILE A 177 -0.50 25.44 -13.20
CA ILE A 177 0.84 26.01 -13.01
C ILE A 177 1.05 27.19 -13.95
N ASP A 178 1.47 28.33 -13.38
CA ASP A 178 1.81 29.52 -14.14
C ASP A 178 2.85 29.19 -15.24
N PRO A 179 2.61 29.59 -16.51
CA PRO A 179 3.54 29.34 -17.60
C PRO A 179 4.99 29.77 -17.33
N SER A 180 5.18 30.89 -16.62
CA SER A 180 6.52 31.42 -16.27
C SER A 180 7.27 30.54 -15.27
N ILE A 181 6.55 29.74 -14.47
CA ILE A 181 7.11 28.70 -13.61
C ILE A 181 7.35 27.45 -14.45
N ARG A 182 6.35 27.03 -15.23
CA ARG A 182 6.39 25.82 -16.07
C ARG A 182 7.64 25.79 -16.95
N ASP A 183 8.07 26.95 -17.45
CA ASP A 183 9.28 27.07 -18.27
C ASP A 183 10.60 26.90 -17.53
N LYS A 184 10.62 27.08 -16.21
CA LYS A 184 11.79 26.89 -15.35
C LYS A 184 11.89 25.47 -14.80
N ILE A 185 10.79 24.72 -14.79
CA ILE A 185 10.78 23.33 -14.34
C ILE A 185 11.53 22.45 -15.34
N LYS A 186 12.56 21.75 -14.85
CA LYS A 186 13.42 20.84 -15.61
C LYS A 186 13.15 19.38 -15.30
N ALA A 187 12.51 19.09 -14.18
CA ALA A 187 12.08 17.74 -13.85
C ALA A 187 10.90 17.73 -12.87
N ILE A 188 10.18 16.62 -12.87
CA ILE A 188 9.11 16.33 -11.92
C ILE A 188 9.64 15.27 -10.97
N GLN A 189 9.66 15.60 -9.68
CA GLN A 189 10.05 14.70 -8.61
C GLN A 189 8.79 14.18 -7.91
N ILE A 190 8.69 12.87 -7.76
CA ILE A 190 7.49 12.21 -7.23
C ILE A 190 7.83 11.53 -5.90
N ILE A 191 6.98 11.80 -4.90
CA ILE A 191 7.05 11.17 -3.58
C ILE A 191 5.66 10.67 -3.19
N TYR A 192 5.47 9.35 -3.20
CA TYR A 192 4.32 8.71 -2.57
C TYR A 192 4.34 8.82 -1.04
N ILE A 193 3.18 9.06 -0.43
CA ILE A 193 2.96 9.06 1.02
C ILE A 193 1.64 8.39 1.40
N ASP A 194 1.60 7.75 2.57
CA ASP A 194 0.39 7.18 3.16
C ASP A 194 -0.21 8.02 4.31
N ASN A 195 0.56 9.01 4.81
CA ASN A 195 0.16 9.93 5.87
C ASN A 195 0.26 11.39 5.40
N ILE A 196 -0.90 12.03 5.17
CA ILE A 196 -1.05 13.40 4.64
C ILE A 196 -1.19 14.42 5.79
N SER A 197 -0.51 14.20 6.91
CA SER A 197 -0.45 15.18 7.99
C SER A 197 0.43 16.38 7.60
N ASN A 198 0.09 17.56 8.10
CA ASN A 198 0.87 18.78 7.86
C ASN A 198 2.35 18.62 8.23
N GLU A 199 2.64 17.96 9.35
CA GLU A 199 4.02 17.69 9.80
C GLU A 199 4.81 16.87 8.77
N ASN A 200 4.23 15.78 8.26
CA ASN A 200 4.91 14.94 7.28
C ASN A 200 5.09 15.69 5.94
N ILE A 201 4.08 16.45 5.51
CA ILE A 201 4.15 17.25 4.29
C ILE A 201 5.24 18.32 4.40
N LEU A 202 5.28 19.06 5.51
CA LEU A 202 6.28 20.10 5.76
C LEU A 202 7.70 19.53 5.70
N ARG A 203 7.94 18.41 6.39
CA ARG A 203 9.24 17.73 6.36
C ARG A 203 9.69 17.38 4.93
N LEU A 204 8.77 16.85 4.11
CA LEU A 204 9.07 16.52 2.71
C LEU A 204 9.35 17.78 1.88
N ILE A 205 8.56 18.84 2.05
CA ILE A 205 8.78 20.11 1.38
C ILE A 205 10.15 20.69 1.74
N GLU A 206 10.50 20.72 3.03
CA GLU A 206 11.80 21.22 3.50
C GLU A 206 12.97 20.45 2.90
N THR A 207 12.82 19.13 2.76
CA THR A 207 13.88 18.25 2.26
C THR A 207 14.04 18.36 0.74
N PHE A 208 12.95 18.56 0.00
CA PHE A 208 12.92 18.31 -1.44
C PHE A 208 12.53 19.52 -2.31
N GLN A 209 12.17 20.67 -1.72
CA GLN A 209 11.85 21.86 -2.52
C GLN A 209 13.06 22.33 -3.33
N ASN A 210 12.83 22.67 -4.60
CA ASN A 210 13.86 23.19 -5.50
C ASN A 210 13.23 24.10 -6.56
N GLN A 211 13.90 25.21 -6.89
CA GLN A 211 13.40 26.19 -7.87
C GLN A 211 13.22 25.63 -9.29
N ASN A 212 13.94 24.55 -9.65
CA ASN A 212 13.93 23.95 -10.98
C ASN A 212 13.17 22.60 -11.02
N LEU A 213 12.63 22.13 -9.91
CA LEU A 213 11.90 20.86 -9.82
C LEU A 213 10.46 21.11 -9.43
N MET A 214 9.54 20.37 -10.04
CA MET A 214 8.17 20.25 -9.54
C MET A 214 8.13 19.10 -8.54
N LEU A 215 7.86 19.38 -7.28
CA LEU A 215 7.67 18.37 -6.25
C LEU A 215 6.19 17.95 -6.23
N MET A 216 5.92 16.71 -6.64
CA MET A 216 4.61 16.07 -6.56
C MET A 216 4.58 15.09 -5.38
N ILE A 217 3.87 15.48 -4.33
CA ILE A 217 3.58 14.62 -3.17
C ILE A 217 2.26 13.91 -3.44
N VAL A 218 2.31 12.59 -3.61
CA VAL A 218 1.17 11.79 -4.05
C VAL A 218 0.64 10.94 -2.89
N GLY A 219 -0.58 11.22 -2.45
CA GLY A 219 -1.23 10.47 -1.38
C GLY A 219 -1.79 9.13 -1.86
N VAL A 220 -1.17 8.02 -1.45
CA VAL A 220 -1.65 6.66 -1.74
C VAL A 220 -2.73 6.20 -0.77
N LYS A 221 -2.78 6.79 0.43
CA LYS A 221 -3.90 6.70 1.38
C LYS A 221 -4.47 8.08 1.61
N TRP A 222 -5.62 8.34 1.02
CA TRP A 222 -6.29 9.64 1.15
C TRP A 222 -7.33 9.62 2.28
N PRO A 223 -7.36 10.65 3.14
CA PRO A 223 -8.39 10.73 4.18
C PRO A 223 -9.79 10.78 3.59
N LYS A 224 -10.68 9.88 4.04
CA LYS A 224 -12.07 9.76 3.51
C LYS A 224 -12.92 11.01 3.68
N ASN A 225 -12.53 11.90 4.60
CA ASN A 225 -13.20 13.16 4.89
C ASN A 225 -12.71 14.32 3.99
N ILE A 226 -11.75 14.09 3.10
CA ILE A 226 -11.27 15.08 2.14
C ILE A 226 -11.79 14.69 0.76
N GLU A 227 -12.80 15.41 0.29
CA GLU A 227 -13.38 15.20 -1.05
C GLU A 227 -12.50 15.78 -2.18
N SER A 228 -11.61 16.73 -1.85
CA SER A 228 -10.70 17.33 -2.81
C SER A 228 -9.62 16.33 -3.25
N LEU A 229 -9.30 16.34 -4.55
CA LEU A 229 -8.16 15.61 -5.13
C LEU A 229 -6.82 16.32 -4.92
N THR A 230 -6.83 17.46 -4.23
CA THR A 230 -5.66 18.25 -3.88
C THR A 230 -5.69 18.56 -2.39
N PHE A 231 -4.51 18.72 -1.80
CA PHE A 231 -4.34 19.12 -0.41
C PHE A 231 -3.61 20.46 -0.37
N ASP A 232 -4.11 21.38 0.45
CA ASP A 232 -3.51 22.71 0.57
C ASP A 232 -2.12 22.61 1.19
N ILE A 233 -1.17 23.37 0.63
CA ILE A 233 0.17 23.45 1.18
C ILE A 233 0.08 24.13 2.56
N PRO A 234 0.60 23.50 3.64
CA PRO A 234 0.59 24.12 4.95
C PRO A 234 1.31 25.47 4.93
N VAL A 235 0.81 26.44 5.71
CA VAL A 235 1.44 27.77 5.81
C VAL A 235 2.70 27.66 6.68
N ASP A 236 3.86 27.91 6.08
CA ASP A 236 5.15 27.91 6.77
C ASP A 236 6.17 28.81 6.03
N ASP A 237 6.92 29.62 6.77
CA ASP A 237 7.87 30.60 6.24
C ASP A 237 9.10 29.95 5.57
N ASN A 238 9.36 28.66 5.83
CA ASN A 238 10.48 27.92 5.24
C ASN A 238 10.17 27.41 3.82
N ILE A 239 8.92 27.54 3.35
CA ILE A 239 8.52 27.14 2.00
C ILE A 239 8.86 28.26 1.01
N LYS A 240 10.00 28.11 0.32
CA LYS A 240 10.55 29.12 -0.61
C LYS A 240 9.93 29.04 -2.00
N PHE A 241 9.48 27.85 -2.40
CA PHE A 241 9.02 27.56 -3.77
C PHE A 241 7.64 26.91 -3.77
N GLN A 242 6.67 27.50 -3.05
CA GLN A 242 5.31 26.97 -2.91
C GLN A 242 4.66 26.63 -4.27
N GLN A 243 4.90 27.46 -5.26
CA GLN A 243 4.37 27.32 -6.61
C GLN A 243 4.94 26.12 -7.40
N ASN A 244 6.04 25.53 -6.91
CA ASN A 244 6.67 24.33 -7.45
C ASN A 244 6.24 23.05 -6.71
N ILE A 245 5.25 23.13 -5.82
CA ILE A 245 4.83 22.03 -4.96
C ILE A 245 3.37 21.72 -5.24
N LYS A 246 3.05 20.43 -5.36
CA LYS A 246 1.68 19.95 -5.53
C LYS A 246 1.47 18.72 -4.64
N ILE A 247 0.44 18.76 -3.81
CA ILE A 247 0.03 17.65 -2.96
C ILE A 247 -1.28 17.13 -3.51
N ILE A 248 -1.26 15.93 -4.08
CA ILE A 248 -2.34 15.45 -4.94
C ILE A 248 -2.74 14.02 -4.61
N HIS A 249 -4.03 13.74 -4.83
CA HIS A 249 -4.59 12.40 -4.76
C HIS A 249 -4.02 11.54 -5.88
N HIS A 250 -3.81 10.24 -5.61
CA HIS A 250 -3.29 9.29 -6.60
C HIS A 250 -4.14 9.22 -7.88
N GLU A 251 -5.47 9.40 -7.79
CA GLU A 251 -6.33 9.51 -8.98
C GLU A 251 -6.00 10.72 -9.86
N LEU A 252 -5.77 11.89 -9.27
CA LEU A 252 -5.38 13.08 -10.04
C LEU A 252 -4.00 12.87 -10.66
N PHE A 253 -3.08 12.29 -9.90
CA PHE A 253 -1.76 11.91 -10.41
C PHE A 253 -1.86 10.97 -11.63
N ALA A 254 -2.68 9.92 -11.56
CA ALA A 254 -2.90 9.00 -12.68
C ALA A 254 -3.40 9.73 -13.95
N ARG A 255 -4.30 10.69 -13.79
CA ARG A 255 -4.80 11.54 -14.90
C ARG A 255 -3.71 12.44 -15.48
N LEU A 256 -2.90 13.06 -14.63
CA LEU A 256 -1.81 13.96 -15.06
C LEU A 256 -0.72 13.22 -15.82
N VAL A 257 -0.36 12.01 -15.36
CA VAL A 257 0.56 11.11 -16.08
C VAL A 257 -0.05 10.58 -17.38
N GLY A 258 -1.38 10.65 -17.51
CA GLY A 258 -2.11 10.21 -18.70
C GLY A 258 -2.34 8.71 -18.74
N LEU A 259 -2.31 8.02 -17.59
CA LEU A 259 -2.57 6.57 -17.53
C LEU A 259 -3.92 6.25 -18.18
N LYS A 260 -3.92 5.22 -19.04
CA LYS A 260 -5.09 4.79 -19.81
C LYS A 260 -5.23 3.27 -19.77
N GLU A 261 -6.44 2.82 -20.06
CA GLU A 261 -6.76 1.41 -20.33
C GLU A 261 -6.27 0.48 -19.20
N THR A 262 -5.51 -0.55 -19.56
CA THR A 262 -5.02 -1.58 -18.63
C THR A 262 -4.07 -1.02 -17.58
N TYR A 263 -3.33 0.06 -17.89
CA TYR A 263 -2.42 0.70 -16.94
C TYR A 263 -3.17 1.50 -15.86
N GLU A 264 -4.23 2.20 -16.24
CA GLU A 264 -5.09 2.90 -15.26
C GLU A 264 -5.76 1.90 -14.32
N VAL A 265 -6.29 0.80 -14.87
CA VAL A 265 -6.92 -0.27 -14.08
C VAL A 265 -5.92 -0.92 -13.13
N ALA A 266 -4.72 -1.25 -13.59
CA ALA A 266 -3.68 -1.85 -12.76
C ALA A 266 -3.19 -0.89 -11.67
N PHE A 267 -3.04 0.41 -11.98
CA PHE A 267 -2.66 1.41 -10.99
C PHE A 267 -3.70 1.49 -9.88
N LYS A 268 -4.98 1.54 -10.25
CA LYS A 268 -6.09 1.54 -9.29
C LYS A 268 -6.11 0.26 -8.44
N GLU A 269 -5.93 -0.90 -9.06
CA GLU A 269 -5.89 -2.18 -8.36
C GLU A 269 -4.76 -2.24 -7.32
N ILE A 270 -3.58 -1.70 -7.65
CA ILE A 270 -2.47 -1.60 -6.69
C ILE A 270 -2.87 -0.78 -5.45
N ILE A 271 -3.49 0.37 -5.67
CA ILE A 271 -3.94 1.25 -4.58
C ILE A 271 -5.07 0.59 -3.78
N ASP A 272 -6.04 -0.05 -4.44
CA ASP A 272 -7.15 -0.74 -3.79
C ASP A 272 -6.64 -1.89 -2.91
N LEU A 273 -5.71 -2.72 -3.42
CA LEU A 273 -5.07 -3.80 -2.68
C LEU A 273 -4.28 -3.29 -1.47
N TYR A 274 -3.59 -2.15 -1.61
CA TYR A 274 -2.92 -1.49 -0.49
C TYR A 274 -3.90 -1.02 0.59
N ASN A 275 -5.04 -0.44 0.18
CA ASN A 275 -6.05 0.10 1.07
C ASN A 275 -6.83 -0.98 1.83
N ILE A 276 -6.89 -2.21 1.31
CA ILE A 276 -7.49 -3.37 1.99
C ILE A 276 -6.46 -4.32 2.63
N SER A 277 -5.17 -3.93 2.68
CA SER A 277 -4.07 -4.72 3.26
C SER A 277 -3.83 -6.10 2.62
N GLU A 278 -4.22 -6.30 1.36
CA GLU A 278 -4.05 -7.57 0.62
C GLU A 278 -2.70 -7.64 -0.12
N LEU A 279 -1.61 -7.42 0.62
CA LEU A 279 -0.28 -7.19 0.06
C LEU A 279 0.40 -8.45 -0.45
N ASN A 280 -0.05 -9.63 -0.01
CA ASN A 280 0.44 -10.92 -0.50
C ASN A 280 0.17 -11.09 -2.00
N ILE A 281 -0.89 -10.46 -2.54
CA ILE A 281 -1.22 -10.45 -3.96
C ILE A 281 -0.24 -9.56 -4.72
N LEU A 282 0.08 -8.38 -4.16
CA LEU A 282 1.05 -7.45 -4.73
C LEU A 282 2.48 -8.03 -4.72
N GLN A 283 2.88 -8.68 -3.63
CA GLN A 283 4.21 -9.34 -3.54
C GLN A 283 4.41 -10.38 -4.64
N LYS A 284 3.43 -11.27 -4.84
CA LYS A 284 3.50 -12.30 -5.91
C LYS A 284 3.56 -11.69 -7.31
N SER A 285 2.89 -10.56 -7.51
CA SER A 285 2.93 -9.83 -8.79
C SER A 285 4.29 -9.17 -8.99
N ASN A 286 4.87 -8.60 -7.94
CA ASN A 286 6.16 -7.90 -7.96
C ASN A 286 7.38 -8.84 -8.12
N GLU A 287 7.31 -10.08 -7.62
CA GLU A 287 8.38 -11.09 -7.78
C GLU A 287 8.60 -11.47 -9.25
N SER A 288 7.60 -11.27 -10.11
CA SER A 288 7.71 -11.52 -11.56
C SER A 288 8.29 -10.35 -12.36
N SER A 289 8.41 -9.16 -11.75
CA SER A 289 8.77 -7.89 -12.41
C SER A 289 10.13 -7.37 -11.95
N THR A 290 11.17 -8.20 -12.02
CA THR A 290 12.54 -7.88 -11.57
C THR A 290 13.36 -7.02 -12.53
N ILE A 291 12.75 -6.46 -13.58
CA ILE A 291 13.47 -5.63 -14.56
C ILE A 291 13.60 -4.21 -13.99
N LYS A 292 14.80 -3.87 -13.52
CA LYS A 292 15.20 -2.47 -13.28
C LYS A 292 15.27 -1.75 -14.63
N LEU A 293 14.23 -1.01 -14.97
CA LEU A 293 14.22 -0.07 -16.08
C LEU A 293 14.62 1.31 -15.52
N HIS A 294 15.54 2.00 -16.19
CA HIS A 294 15.98 3.37 -15.90
C HIS A 294 16.47 3.63 -14.46
N GLY A 295 17.61 3.05 -14.11
CA GLY A 295 18.24 3.19 -12.79
C GLY A 295 19.06 4.47 -12.58
N THR A 296 19.60 4.63 -11.37
CA THR A 296 20.41 5.79 -10.92
C THR A 296 21.58 6.13 -11.85
N GLU A 297 22.31 5.12 -12.35
CA GLU A 297 23.46 5.32 -13.23
C GLU A 297 23.05 5.94 -14.58
N GLU A 298 21.93 5.47 -15.14
CA GLU A 298 21.39 6.02 -16.38
C GLU A 298 20.91 7.47 -16.18
N LEU A 299 20.24 7.75 -15.06
CA LEU A 299 19.85 9.12 -14.70
C LEU A 299 21.06 10.05 -14.67
N LEU A 300 22.13 9.65 -13.99
CA LEU A 300 23.35 10.45 -13.89
C LEU A 300 23.95 10.73 -15.28
N GLN A 301 23.96 9.72 -16.15
CA GLN A 301 24.46 9.87 -17.51
C GLN A 301 23.59 10.84 -18.32
N ASP A 302 22.27 10.72 -18.24
CA ASP A 302 21.33 11.59 -18.95
C ASP A 302 21.42 13.05 -18.46
N LEU A 303 21.60 13.27 -17.15
CA LEU A 303 21.82 14.60 -16.59
C LEU A 303 23.16 15.21 -17.03
N LYS A 304 24.23 14.40 -17.11
CA LYS A 304 25.54 14.83 -17.64
C LYS A 304 25.46 15.22 -19.10
N VAL A 305 24.82 14.40 -19.94
CA VAL A 305 24.63 14.67 -21.38
C VAL A 305 23.86 15.98 -21.58
N ARG A 306 22.91 16.28 -20.70
CA ARG A 306 22.13 17.54 -20.72
C ARG A 306 22.85 18.73 -20.11
N GLY A 307 24.06 18.55 -19.56
CA GLY A 307 24.83 19.60 -18.88
C GLY A 307 24.17 20.11 -17.60
N LEU A 308 23.31 19.30 -16.97
CA LEU A 308 22.60 19.66 -15.74
C LEU A 308 23.42 19.36 -14.48
N VAL A 309 24.36 18.42 -14.57
CA VAL A 309 25.33 18.09 -13.52
C VAL A 309 26.70 17.85 -14.14
N LYS A 310 27.75 18.00 -13.34
CA LYS A 310 29.13 17.68 -13.74
C LYS A 310 29.52 16.26 -13.32
N GLU A 311 29.35 15.93 -12.05
CA GLU A 311 29.87 14.68 -11.50
C GLU A 311 28.82 13.86 -10.77
N LYS A 312 27.98 14.49 -9.94
CA LYS A 312 27.07 13.80 -9.02
C LYS A 312 25.62 14.28 -9.13
N LEU A 313 24.67 13.44 -8.69
CA LEU A 313 23.24 13.74 -8.75
C LEU A 313 22.85 14.87 -7.80
N GLU A 314 23.50 14.96 -6.64
CA GLU A 314 23.25 15.96 -5.61
C GLU A 314 23.32 17.40 -6.14
N GLU A 315 24.19 17.65 -7.13
CA GLU A 315 24.33 18.96 -7.80
C GLU A 315 23.02 19.46 -8.42
N TYR A 316 22.12 18.54 -8.79
CA TYR A 316 20.85 18.85 -9.39
C TYR A 316 19.73 19.08 -8.36
N PHE A 317 19.74 18.28 -7.29
CA PHE A 317 18.66 18.23 -6.31
C PHE A 317 18.85 19.20 -5.15
N TYR A 318 20.09 19.42 -4.72
CA TYR A 318 20.45 20.25 -3.58
C TYR A 318 21.20 21.49 -4.09
N VAL A 319 20.49 22.61 -4.20
CA VAL A 319 21.06 23.91 -4.61
C VAL A 319 20.79 24.96 -3.55
#